data_AF-A0A382HLY8-F1
#
_entry.id   AF-A0A382HLY8-F1
#
_cell.length_a   1.000
_cell.length_b   1.000
_cell.length_c   1.000
_cell.angle_alpha   90.00
_cell.angle_beta   90.00
_cell.angle_gamma   90.00
#
_symmetry.space_group_name_H-M   'P 1'
#
loop_
_entity.id
_entity.type
_entity.pdbx_description
1 polymer ?
#
loop_
_entity_poly.entity_id
_entity_poly.type
_entity_poly.pdbx_seq_one_letter_code
_entity_poly.pdbx_strand_id
1 'polypeptide(L)' 'MVSVRKQRNFPVVKRHLARLEEAARTDENVVPVIIETVEDFCTLGEISDVFRKVFGQYIDQQGAYKG' A
#
# COMPACT_ATOMS: atom_id res chain seq x y z
N MET A 1 14.62 -6.28 -12.69
CA MET A 1 13.35 -5.85 -12.07
C MET A 1 12.44 -5.10 -13.07
N VAL A 2 12.20 -5.64 -14.27
CA VAL A 2 11.39 -4.95 -15.29
C VAL A 2 10.54 -6.00 -16.01
N SER A 3 9.36 -6.33 -15.48
CA SER A 3 8.31 -6.97 -16.30
C SER A 3 6.88 -6.92 -15.76
N VAL A 4 6.62 -6.45 -14.53
CA VAL A 4 5.21 -6.28 -14.11
C VAL A 4 4.56 -5.01 -14.71
N ARG A 5 5.34 -4.08 -15.28
CA ARG A 5 4.80 -2.80 -15.79
C ARG A 5 4.21 -2.85 -17.21
N LYS A 6 4.56 -3.84 -18.04
CA LYS A 6 4.19 -3.85 -19.48
C LYS A 6 2.82 -4.47 -19.79
N GLN A 7 2.20 -5.16 -18.83
CA GLN A 7 0.86 -5.76 -18.97
C GLN A 7 -0.17 -5.21 -17.96
N ARG A 8 0.16 -4.12 -17.25
CA ARG A 8 -0.75 -3.56 -16.23
C ARG A 8 -1.84 -2.71 -16.85
N ASN A 9 -3.08 -2.99 -16.47
CA ASN A 9 -4.19 -2.08 -16.65
C ASN A 9 -4.08 -0.97 -15.57
N PHE A 10 -3.39 0.12 -15.91
CA PHE A 10 -3.16 1.26 -15.01
C PHE A 10 -4.44 1.82 -14.35
N PRO A 11 -5.58 1.95 -15.07
CA PRO A 11 -6.87 2.29 -14.46
C PRO A 11 -7.30 1.36 -13.33
N VAL A 12 -7.12 0.04 -13.49
CA VAL A 12 -7.50 -0.96 -12.50
C VAL A 12 -6.63 -0.80 -11.26
N VAL A 13 -5.31 -0.78 -11.41
CA VAL A 13 -4.35 -0.53 -10.31
C VAL A 13 -4.73 0.72 -9.51
N LYS A 14 -5.03 1.83 -10.20
CA LYS A 14 -5.42 3.08 -9.53
C LYS A 14 -6.71 2.94 -8.72
N ARG A 15 -7.71 2.21 -9.23
CA ARG A 15 -8.97 1.95 -8.52
C ARG A 15 -8.74 1.10 -7.26
N HIS A 16 -7.95 0.04 -7.37
CA HIS A 16 -7.68 -0.84 -6.24
C HIS A 16 -6.87 -0.13 -5.15
N LEU A 17 -5.88 0.70 -5.51
CA LEU A 17 -5.14 1.51 -4.54
C LEU A 17 -6.03 2.57 -3.86
N ALA A 18 -6.98 3.16 -4.59
CA ALA A 18 -7.93 4.11 -4.01
C ALA A 18 -8.88 3.42 -3.01
N ARG A 19 -9.37 2.22 -3.34
CA ARG A 19 -10.21 1.42 -2.44
C ARG A 19 -9.46 1.00 -1.17
N LEU A 20 -8.19 0.62 -1.33
CA LEU A 20 -7.31 0.30 -0.20
C LEU A 20 -7.06 1.52 0.69
N GLU A 21 -6.88 2.69 0.10
CA GLU A 21 -6.76 3.94 0.87
C GLU A 21 -8.03 4.24 1.66
N GLU A 22 -9.21 4.05 1.07
CA GLU A 22 -10.49 4.23 1.75
C GLU A 22 -10.66 3.23 2.91
N ALA A 23 -10.42 1.94 2.67
CA ALA A 23 -10.49 0.92 3.71
C ALA A 23 -9.55 1.26 4.88
N ALA A 24 -8.29 1.66 4.57
CA ALA A 24 -7.30 2.04 5.57
C ALA A 24 -7.66 3.30 6.36
N ARG A 25 -8.49 4.20 5.82
CA ARG A 25 -8.98 5.40 6.53
C ARG A 25 -10.18 5.12 7.43
N THR A 26 -10.77 3.94 7.33
CA THR A 26 -11.93 3.49 8.10
C THR A 26 -11.57 2.32 9.00
N ASP A 27 -12.54 1.74 9.70
CA ASP A 27 -12.37 0.54 10.54
C ASP A 27 -12.68 -0.75 9.76
N GLU A 28 -12.67 -0.70 8.43
CA GLU A 28 -12.92 -1.85 7.58
C GLU A 28 -11.71 -2.80 7.58
N ASN A 29 -11.98 -4.10 7.48
CA ASN A 29 -10.91 -5.09 7.33
C ASN A 29 -10.19 -4.89 5.99
N VAL A 30 -8.91 -4.52 6.05
CA VAL A 30 -8.07 -4.28 4.86
C VAL A 30 -7.60 -5.57 4.18
N VAL A 31 -7.65 -6.72 4.85
CA VAL A 31 -7.09 -7.98 4.31
C VAL A 31 -7.77 -8.42 3.01
N PRO A 32 -9.11 -8.46 2.89
CA PRO A 32 -9.78 -8.76 1.62
C PRO A 32 -9.38 -7.82 0.48
N VAL A 33 -9.26 -6.52 0.78
CA VAL A 33 -8.88 -5.50 -0.22
C VAL A 33 -7.44 -5.68 -0.69
N ILE A 34 -6.53 -6.11 0.20
CA ILE A 34 -5.14 -6.45 -0.13
C ILE A 34 -5.09 -7.62 -1.11
N ILE A 35 -5.89 -8.67 -0.90
CA ILE A 35 -5.95 -9.85 -1.77
C ILE A 35 -6.36 -9.43 -3.20
N GLU A 36 -7.41 -8.63 -3.33
CA GLU A 36 -7.84 -8.09 -4.63
C GLU A 36 -6.76 -7.21 -5.29
N THR A 37 -6.05 -6.37 -4.52
CA THR A 37 -4.97 -5.53 -5.07
C THR A 37 -3.80 -6.34 -5.61
N VAL A 38 -3.41 -7.44 -4.93
CA VAL A 38 -2.28 -8.27 -5.39
C VAL A 38 -2.64 -9.13 -6.60
N GLU A 39 -3.90 -9.57 -6.71
CA GLU A 39 -4.41 -10.30 -7.89
C GLU A 39 -4.35 -9.43 -9.15
N ASP A 40 -4.64 -8.14 -9.04
CA ASP A 40 -4.53 -7.16 -10.14
C ASP A 40 -3.12 -6.59 -10.33
N PHE A 41 -2.12 -7.34 -9.89
CA PHE A 41 -0.71 -7.04 -10.05
C PHE A 41 -0.26 -5.72 -9.40
N CYS A 42 -0.89 -5.20 -8.34
CA CYS A 42 -0.26 -4.12 -7.56
C CYS A 42 1.05 -4.63 -6.93
N THR A 43 2.10 -3.80 -6.92
CA THR A 43 3.32 -4.12 -6.18
C THR A 43 3.12 -3.93 -4.69
N LEU A 44 3.93 -4.66 -3.91
CA LEU A 44 4.10 -4.41 -2.48
C LEU A 44 4.49 -2.95 -2.18
N GLY A 45 5.29 -2.31 -3.03
CA GLY A 45 5.67 -0.90 -2.89
C GLY A 45 4.46 0.03 -2.96
N GLU A 46 3.62 -0.13 -3.97
CA GLU A 46 2.40 0.66 -4.18
C GLU A 46 1.42 0.51 -3.01
N ILE A 47 1.21 -0.72 -2.52
CA ILE A 47 0.37 -0.99 -1.34
C ILE A 47 0.98 -0.36 -0.08
N SER A 48 2.30 -0.50 0.12
CA SER A 48 2.99 0.09 1.26
C SER A 48 2.92 1.62 1.25
N ASP A 49 2.98 2.24 0.08
CA ASP A 49 2.87 3.70 -0.06
C ASP A 49 1.49 4.21 0.33
N VAL A 50 0.42 3.46 0.01
CA VAL A 50 -0.94 3.77 0.50
C VAL A 50 -0.96 3.76 2.03
N PHE A 51 -0.40 2.73 2.66
CA PHE A 51 -0.35 2.68 4.13
C PHE A 51 0.49 3.79 4.75
N ARG A 52 1.66 4.11 4.16
CA ARG A 52 2.48 5.26 4.61
C ARG A 52 1.72 6.57 4.51
N LYS A 53 0.88 6.74 3.48
CA LYS A 53 0.05 7.94 3.29
C LYS A 53 -1.04 8.06 4.35
N VAL A 54 -1.65 6.94 4.77
CA VAL A 54 -2.77 6.95 5.72
C VAL A 54 -2.30 6.91 7.18
N PHE A 55 -1.37 6.01 7.50
CA PHE A 55 -0.92 5.75 8.87
C PHE A 55 0.40 6.45 9.22
N GLY A 56 1.11 6.98 8.23
CA GLY A 56 2.48 7.48 8.42
C GLY A 56 3.50 6.35 8.52
N GLN A 57 4.66 6.67 9.05
CA GLN A 57 5.72 5.71 9.32
C GLN A 57 6.05 5.74 10.80
N TYR A 58 6.22 4.56 11.40
CA TYR A 58 6.76 4.49 12.75
C TYR A 58 8.21 4.99 12.75
N ILE A 59 8.49 5.97 13.60
CA ILE A 59 9.83 6.47 13.87
C ILE A 59 10.12 6.17 15.32
N ASP A 60 11.05 5.26 15.56
CA ASP A 60 11.53 4.96 16.90
C ASP A 60 12.25 6.19 17.47
N GLN A 61 12.02 6.50 18.75
CA GLN A 61 12.69 7.59 19.45
C GLN A 61 14.15 7.25 19.85
N GLN A 62 14.66 6.09 19.45
CA GLN A 62 16.04 5.64 19.67
C GLN A 62 17.03 6.31 18.69
N GLY A 63 17.09 7.64 18.77
CA GLY A 63 18.24 8.47 18.37
C GLY A 63 18.85 9.25 19.54
N ALA A 64 18.33 9.06 20.77
CA ALA A 64 18.74 9.80 21.97
C ALA A 64 19.63 9.01 22.95
N TYR A 65 20.01 7.76 22.64
CA TYR A 65 21.08 7.06 23.37
C TYR A 65 22.42 7.28 22.66
N LYS A 66 23.08 8.38 23.02
CA LYS A 66 24.53 8.50 22.89
C LYS A 66 25.15 7.70 24.03
N GLY A 67 25.52 6.46 23.74
CA GLY A 67 26.53 5.70 24.49
C GLY A 67 27.82 5.69 23.69
#